data_AF-A0A8H4ATA3-F1
#
_entry.id   AF-A0A8H4ATA3-F1
#
_cell.length_a   1.000
_cell.length_b   1.000
_cell.length_c   1.000
_cell.angle_alpha   90.00
_cell.angle_beta   90.00
_cell.angle_gamma   90.00
#
_symmetry.space_group_name_H-M   'P 1'
#
loop_
_entity.id
_entity.type
_entity.pdbx_description
1 polymer ?
#
loop_
_entity_poly.entity_id
_entity_poly.type
_entity_poly.pdbx_seq_one_letter_code
_entity_poly.pdbx_strand_id
1 'polypeptide(L)'
;MDLDSLVIRYSALRDLQLFEDEWNILLELHNCLKPFNITTEILSKSNYLTIADLRLIISGLFNHLNTFYSDHQDMNLVVSKIQEKLDEYWSIMQEASKIAAFFDPHFKQIVYSEDPADEILASIRENLTANSESIVQPPYISNRIQFIQDYN
;
A
#
# COMPACT_ATOMS: atom_id res chain seq x y z
N MET A 1 11.08 22.06 3.31
CA MET A 1 10.50 22.44 4.61
C MET A 1 11.69 22.73 5.49
N ASP A 2 11.76 23.93 6.06
CA ASP A 2 12.94 24.45 6.75
C ASP A 2 12.92 24.07 8.24
N LEU A 3 14.08 23.98 8.89
CA LEU A 3 14.24 23.52 10.28
C LEU A 3 13.36 24.34 11.23
N ASP A 4 13.30 25.65 11.04
CA ASP A 4 12.46 26.58 11.81
C ASP A 4 10.97 26.20 11.76
N SER A 5 10.50 25.72 10.61
CA SER A 5 9.10 25.32 10.44
C SER A 5 8.75 24.01 11.15
N LEU A 6 9.73 23.13 11.35
CA LEU A 6 9.59 21.89 12.13
C LEU A 6 9.53 22.21 13.63
N VAL A 7 10.43 23.08 14.09
CA VAL A 7 10.50 23.53 15.49
C VAL A 7 9.24 24.28 15.92
N ILE A 8 8.67 25.11 15.03
CA ILE A 8 7.37 25.79 15.28
C ILE A 8 6.24 24.76 15.41
N ARG A 9 6.26 23.73 14.56
CA ARG A 9 5.23 22.68 14.54
C ARG A 9 5.29 21.76 15.76
N TYR A 10 6.48 21.53 16.30
CA TYR A 10 6.71 20.68 17.47
C TYR A 10 7.40 21.47 18.59
N SER A 11 6.64 22.33 19.27
CA SER A 11 7.16 23.22 20.32
C SER A 11 7.89 22.47 21.45
N ALA A 12 7.52 21.20 21.70
CA ALA A 12 8.18 20.34 22.68
C ALA A 12 9.66 20.03 22.34
N LEU A 13 10.07 20.18 21.07
CA LEU A 13 11.47 19.98 20.67
C LEU A 13 12.37 21.17 21.01
N ARG A 14 11.80 22.37 21.26
CA ARG A 14 12.59 23.55 21.67
C ARG A 14 13.29 23.34 23.01
N ASP A 15 12.70 22.53 23.89
CA ASP A 15 13.20 22.32 25.24
C ASP A 15 14.33 21.27 25.30
N LEU A 16 14.57 20.54 24.20
CA LEU A 16 15.46 19.38 24.17
C LEU A 16 16.94 19.68 23.89
N GLN A 17 17.33 20.95 23.69
CA GLN A 17 18.73 21.39 23.42
C GLN A 17 19.51 20.44 22.49
N LEU A 18 18.92 20.09 21.35
CA LEU A 18 19.53 19.16 20.40
C LEU A 18 20.73 19.77 19.69
N PHE A 19 21.71 18.93 19.37
CA PHE A 19 22.86 19.26 18.52
C PHE A 19 22.46 19.32 17.04
N GLU A 20 23.28 19.98 16.21
CA GLU A 20 23.02 20.13 14.77
C GLU A 20 22.81 18.79 14.05
N ASP A 21 23.61 17.78 14.38
CA ASP A 21 23.49 16.43 13.78
C ASP A 21 22.18 15.75 14.18
N GLU A 22 21.73 15.94 15.41
CA GLU A 22 20.44 15.40 15.89
C GLU A 22 19.27 16.10 15.17
N TRP A 23 19.39 17.40 14.90
CA TRP A 23 18.43 18.14 14.08
C TRP A 23 18.37 17.61 12.64
N ASN A 24 19.52 17.31 12.04
CA ASN A 24 19.59 16.74 10.70
C ASN A 24 18.91 15.35 10.64
N ILE A 25 19.19 14.49 11.62
CA ILE A 25 18.54 13.18 11.76
C ILE A 25 17.01 13.34 11.88
N LEU A 26 16.53 14.29 12.69
CA LEU A 26 15.08 14.55 12.82
C LEU A 26 14.44 15.04 11.52
N LEU A 27 15.14 15.89 10.76
CA LEU A 27 14.66 16.37 9.48
C LEU A 27 14.57 15.23 8.46
N GLU A 28 15.58 14.36 8.43
CA GLU A 28 15.58 13.15 7.60
C GLU A 28 14.46 12.19 7.99
N LEU A 29 14.24 11.96 9.29
CA LEU A 29 13.12 11.16 9.79
C LEU A 29 11.78 11.73 9.37
N HIS A 30 11.59 13.04 9.51
CA HIS A 30 10.37 13.70 9.05
C HIS A 30 10.16 13.49 7.55
N ASN A 31 11.20 13.64 6.73
CA ASN A 31 11.12 13.43 5.28
C ASN A 31 10.83 11.96 4.93
N CYS A 32 11.40 11.01 5.67
CA CYS A 32 11.12 9.59 5.53
C CYS A 32 9.64 9.28 5.83
N LEU A 33 9.08 9.86 6.89
CA LEU A 33 7.71 9.60 7.34
C LEU A 33 6.64 10.44 6.63
N LYS A 34 7.02 11.51 5.92
CA LYS A 34 6.05 12.40 5.26
C LYS A 34 5.11 11.66 4.28
N PRO A 35 5.58 10.74 3.41
CA PRO A 35 4.69 9.97 2.55
C PRO A 35 3.71 9.09 3.32
N PHE A 36 4.11 8.55 4.48
CA PHE A 36 3.21 7.78 5.34
C PHE A 36 2.09 8.66 5.88
N ASN A 37 2.38 9.88 6.32
CA ASN A 37 1.34 10.80 6.78
C ASN A 37 0.35 11.15 5.65
N ILE A 38 0.85 11.41 4.43
CA ILE A 38 0.00 11.67 3.26
C ILE A 38 -0.87 10.44 2.95
N THR A 39 -0.27 9.25 2.95
CA THR A 39 -0.98 7.99 2.75
C THR A 39 -2.07 7.80 3.80
N THR A 40 -1.76 7.95 5.09
CA THR A 40 -2.76 7.83 6.16
C THR A 40 -3.90 8.83 5.97
N GLU A 41 -3.62 10.07 5.56
CA GLU A 41 -4.65 11.07 5.27
C GLU A 41 -5.56 10.65 4.11
N ILE A 42 -4.99 10.16 3.01
CA ILE A 42 -5.74 9.66 1.84
C ILE A 42 -6.62 8.49 2.26
N LEU A 43 -6.05 7.50 2.95
CA LEU A 43 -6.73 6.29 3.40
C LEU A 43 -7.87 6.64 4.37
N SER A 44 -7.65 7.56 5.30
CA SER A 44 -8.65 7.95 6.31
C SER A 44 -9.82 8.75 5.73
N LYS A 45 -9.60 9.46 4.61
CA LYS A 45 -10.62 10.27 3.94
C LYS A 45 -11.36 9.53 2.82
N SER A 46 -10.88 8.37 2.41
CA SER A 46 -11.50 7.60 1.33
C SER A 46 -12.75 6.87 1.81
N ASN A 47 -13.88 7.08 1.11
CA ASN A 47 -15.13 6.39 1.39
C ASN A 47 -15.20 5.00 0.73
N TYR A 48 -14.40 4.76 -0.32
CA TYR A 48 -14.48 3.57 -1.17
C TYR A 48 -13.09 3.12 -1.61
N LEU A 49 -12.22 2.88 -0.64
CA LEU A 49 -10.89 2.37 -0.92
C LEU A 49 -10.96 0.90 -1.33
N THR A 50 -10.43 0.57 -2.51
CA THR A 50 -10.31 -0.82 -2.95
C THR A 50 -8.98 -1.41 -2.49
N ILE A 51 -8.93 -2.74 -2.39
CA ILE A 51 -7.67 -3.46 -2.13
C ILE A 51 -6.63 -3.26 -3.25
N ALA A 52 -7.09 -2.95 -4.47
CA ALA A 52 -6.20 -2.63 -5.58
C ALA A 52 -5.60 -1.21 -5.44
N ASP A 53 -6.36 -0.23 -4.93
CA ASP A 53 -5.82 1.09 -4.55
C ASP A 53 -4.73 0.96 -3.48
N LEU A 54 -5.00 0.14 -2.45
CA LEU A 54 -4.05 -0.14 -1.38
C LEU A 54 -2.73 -0.68 -1.92
N ARG A 55 -2.77 -1.57 -2.92
CA ARG A 55 -1.55 -2.10 -3.54
C ARG A 55 -0.67 -1.01 -4.11
N LEU A 56 -1.23 -0.08 -4.89
CA LEU A 56 -0.45 1.01 -5.45
C LEU A 56 0.13 1.92 -4.37
N ILE A 57 -0.66 2.25 -3.36
CA ILE A 57 -0.24 3.09 -2.25
C ILE A 57 0.95 2.45 -1.52
N ILE A 58 0.86 1.16 -1.18
CA ILE A 58 1.92 0.43 -0.51
C ILE A 58 3.15 0.27 -1.41
N SER A 59 2.97 -0.01 -2.71
CA SER A 59 4.07 -0.01 -3.68
C SER A 59 4.79 1.33 -3.75
N GLY A 60 4.05 2.44 -3.69
CA GLY A 60 4.61 3.78 -3.62
C GLY A 60 5.45 4.01 -2.35
N LEU A 61 4.98 3.51 -1.20
CA LEU A 61 5.73 3.56 0.06
C LEU A 61 7.02 2.72 -0.01
N PHE A 62 6.97 1.50 -0.53
CA PHE A 62 8.17 0.69 -0.74
C PHE A 62 9.18 1.38 -1.65
N ASN A 63 8.72 1.95 -2.77
CA ASN A 63 9.59 2.69 -3.67
C ASN A 63 10.25 3.89 -2.97
N HIS A 64 9.49 4.64 -2.17
CA HIS A 64 10.03 5.73 -1.36
C HIS A 64 11.10 5.23 -0.38
N LEU A 65 10.83 4.17 0.38
CA LEU A 65 11.80 3.62 1.34
C LEU A 65 13.06 3.07 0.64
N ASN A 66 12.91 2.39 -0.50
CA ASN A 66 14.02 1.80 -1.26
C ASN A 66 14.93 2.85 -1.91
N THR A 67 14.39 4.04 -2.18
CA THR A 67 15.14 5.16 -2.77
C THR A 67 15.58 6.19 -1.73
N PHE A 68 15.15 6.03 -0.47
CA PHE A 68 15.56 6.89 0.63
C PHE A 68 17.02 6.62 0.96
N TYR A 69 17.82 7.70 0.99
CA TYR A 69 19.24 7.65 1.30
C TYR A 69 19.55 8.61 2.45
N SER A 70 20.38 8.16 3.38
CA SER A 70 20.91 8.97 4.48
C SER A 70 22.37 8.61 4.73
N ASP A 71 23.20 9.63 5.00
CA ASP A 71 24.57 9.44 5.45
C ASP A 71 24.63 9.02 6.95
N HIS A 72 23.52 9.15 7.68
CA HIS A 72 23.42 8.77 9.09
C HIS A 72 23.05 7.29 9.25
N GLN A 73 23.94 6.52 9.86
CA GLN A 73 23.73 5.08 10.08
C GLN A 73 22.45 4.79 10.89
N ASP A 74 22.14 5.62 11.88
CA ASP A 74 20.92 5.48 12.69
C ASP A 74 19.66 5.64 11.85
N MET A 75 19.66 6.55 10.88
CA MET A 75 18.54 6.73 9.95
C MET A 75 18.39 5.54 9.01
N ASN A 76 19.50 4.99 8.50
CA ASN A 76 19.46 3.79 7.69
C ASN A 76 18.91 2.58 8.47
N LEU A 77 19.25 2.46 9.76
CA LEU A 77 18.66 1.45 10.64
C LEU A 77 17.15 1.66 10.78
N VAL A 78 16.71 2.90 11.04
CA VAL A 78 15.27 3.23 11.15
C VAL A 78 14.52 2.88 9.86
N VAL A 79 15.04 3.27 8.70
CA VAL A 79 14.45 2.96 7.39
C VAL A 79 14.33 1.44 7.19
N SER A 80 15.38 0.69 7.52
CA SER A 80 15.35 -0.78 7.40
C SER A 80 14.27 -1.41 8.29
N LYS A 81 14.06 -0.87 9.50
CA LYS A 81 13.03 -1.35 10.43
C LYS A 81 11.63 -1.00 9.98
N ILE A 82 11.45 0.15 9.34
CA ILE A 82 10.17 0.51 8.71
C ILE A 82 9.89 -0.43 7.52
N GLN A 83 10.88 -0.69 6.67
CA GLN A 83 10.74 -1.64 5.55
C GLN A 83 10.38 -3.04 6.03
N GLU A 84 11.09 -3.57 7.03
CA GLU A 84 10.83 -4.89 7.62
C GLU A 84 9.38 -4.99 8.13
N LYS A 85 8.90 -3.97 8.85
CA LYS A 85 7.53 -3.97 9.36
C LYS A 85 6.49 -3.81 8.27
N LEU A 86 6.75 -2.98 7.27
CA LEU A 86 5.85 -2.81 6.14
C LEU A 86 5.72 -4.11 5.32
N ASP A 87 6.83 -4.82 5.11
CA ASP A 87 6.87 -6.11 4.41
C ASP A 87 6.12 -7.21 5.18
N GLU A 88 6.33 -7.30 6.50
CA GLU A 88 5.59 -8.23 7.35
C GLU A 88 4.08 -8.06 7.19
N TYR A 89 3.57 -6.83 7.29
CA TYR A 89 2.13 -6.57 7.11
C TYR A 89 1.67 -6.78 5.67
N TRP A 90 2.47 -6.38 4.68
CA TRP A 90 2.09 -6.46 3.28
C TRP A 90 2.04 -7.90 2.77
N SER A 91 2.92 -8.77 3.26
CA SER A 91 2.98 -10.19 2.89
C SER A 91 1.63 -10.91 3.04
N ILE A 92 0.82 -10.51 4.04
CA ILE A 92 -0.51 -11.07 4.33
C ILE A 92 -1.50 -10.73 3.21
N MET A 93 -1.40 -9.55 2.59
CA MET A 93 -2.34 -9.04 1.60
C MET A 93 -1.81 -9.13 0.16
N GLN A 94 -0.58 -9.59 -0.03
CA GLN A 94 0.11 -9.51 -1.31
C GLN A 94 -0.62 -10.29 -2.41
N GLU A 95 -1.05 -11.52 -2.14
CA GLU A 95 -1.73 -12.37 -3.14
C GLU A 95 -3.16 -11.87 -3.42
N ALA A 96 -3.94 -11.62 -2.37
CA ALA A 96 -5.32 -11.13 -2.52
C ALA A 96 -5.38 -9.78 -3.27
N SER A 97 -4.42 -8.88 -3.01
CA SER A 97 -4.32 -7.60 -3.72
C SER A 97 -3.89 -7.76 -5.17
N LYS A 98 -3.03 -8.74 -5.49
CA LYS A 98 -2.61 -9.06 -6.86
C LYS A 98 -3.82 -9.52 -7.67
N ILE A 99 -4.58 -10.48 -7.16
CA ILE A 99 -5.81 -10.99 -7.81
C ILE A 99 -6.84 -9.87 -7.99
N ALA A 100 -7.08 -9.07 -6.96
CA ALA A 100 -8.04 -7.97 -7.08
C ALA A 100 -7.64 -6.94 -8.13
N ALA A 101 -6.34 -6.62 -8.23
CA ALA A 101 -5.84 -5.73 -9.28
C ALA A 101 -6.02 -6.31 -10.69
N PHE A 102 -6.09 -7.64 -10.86
CA PHE A 102 -6.41 -8.24 -12.16
C PHE A 102 -7.84 -7.92 -12.60
N PHE A 103 -8.77 -7.90 -11.65
CA PHE A 103 -10.19 -7.62 -11.91
C PHE A 103 -10.50 -6.13 -12.00
N ASP A 104 -9.57 -5.26 -11.62
CA ASP A 104 -9.66 -3.82 -11.87
C ASP A 104 -8.92 -3.44 -13.16
N PRO A 105 -9.64 -3.07 -14.24
CA PRO A 105 -9.01 -2.69 -15.50
C PRO A 105 -7.99 -1.54 -15.37
N HIS A 106 -8.15 -0.64 -14.40
CA HIS A 106 -7.22 0.48 -14.19
C HIS A 106 -5.87 0.01 -13.65
N PHE A 107 -5.87 -1.04 -12.82
CA PHE A 107 -4.67 -1.51 -12.13
C PHE A 107 -4.05 -2.77 -12.75
N LYS A 108 -4.82 -3.50 -13.56
CA LYS A 108 -4.36 -4.72 -14.23
C LYS A 108 -3.06 -4.51 -15.00
N GLN A 109 -2.98 -3.44 -15.79
CA GLN A 109 -1.77 -3.17 -16.59
C GLN A 109 -0.59 -2.77 -15.71
N ILE A 110 -0.82 -2.07 -14.60
CA ILE A 110 0.23 -1.58 -13.70
C ILE A 110 0.83 -2.73 -12.89
N VAL A 111 -0.01 -3.64 -12.40
CA VAL A 111 0.43 -4.73 -11.51
C VAL A 111 1.05 -5.89 -12.26
N TYR A 112 0.66 -6.10 -13.52
CA TYR A 112 1.04 -7.24 -14.32
C TYR A 112 1.84 -6.87 -15.58
N SER A 113 2.42 -5.67 -15.63
CA SER A 113 3.19 -5.20 -16.81
C SER A 113 4.38 -6.09 -17.16
N GLU A 114 4.94 -6.77 -16.16
CA GLU A 114 6.14 -7.61 -16.30
C GLU A 114 5.83 -9.11 -16.24
N ASP A 115 4.60 -9.50 -15.89
CA ASP A 115 4.22 -10.90 -15.71
C ASP A 115 3.76 -11.52 -17.05
N PRO A 116 4.22 -12.74 -17.40
CA PRO A 116 3.71 -13.47 -18.56
C PRO A 116 2.22 -13.79 -18.41
N ALA A 117 1.44 -13.64 -19.48
CA ALA A 117 -0.01 -13.87 -19.46
C ALA A 117 -0.42 -15.24 -18.90
N ASP A 118 0.38 -16.28 -19.17
CA ASP A 118 0.10 -17.65 -18.72
C ASP A 118 0.26 -17.80 -17.21
N GLU A 119 1.24 -17.12 -16.59
CA GLU A 119 1.46 -17.15 -15.13
C GLU A 119 0.34 -16.40 -14.39
N ILE A 120 -0.10 -15.28 -14.96
CA ILE A 120 -1.24 -14.50 -14.45
C ILE A 120 -2.50 -15.38 -14.43
N LEU A 121 -2.80 -16.02 -15.56
CA LEU A 121 -3.99 -16.86 -15.69
C LEU A 121 -3.91 -18.11 -14.82
N ALA A 122 -2.72 -18.67 -14.60
CA ALA A 122 -2.53 -19.81 -13.69
C ALA A 122 -2.89 -19.43 -12.24
N SER A 123 -2.32 -18.35 -11.69
CA SER A 123 -2.62 -17.87 -10.33
C SER A 123 -4.12 -17.59 -10.15
N ILE A 124 -4.77 -16.96 -11.13
CA ILE A 124 -6.21 -16.69 -11.05
C ILE A 124 -7.03 -17.98 -11.08
N ARG A 125 -6.67 -18.94 -11.95
CA ARG A 125 -7.37 -20.22 -12.05
C ARG A 125 -7.28 -21.00 -10.75
N GLU A 126 -6.09 -21.12 -10.16
CA GLU A 126 -5.88 -21.80 -8.87
C GLU A 126 -6.77 -21.22 -7.77
N ASN A 127 -6.82 -19.89 -7.67
CA ASN A 127 -7.66 -19.18 -6.70
C ASN A 127 -9.17 -19.32 -6.96
N LEU A 128 -9.60 -19.45 -8.21
CA LEU A 128 -11.00 -19.71 -8.55
C LEU A 128 -11.40 -21.17 -8.26
N THR A 129 -10.51 -22.14 -8.51
CA THR A 129 -10.79 -23.56 -8.28
C THR A 129 -10.76 -23.94 -6.81
N ALA A 130 -9.84 -23.38 -6.01
CA ALA A 130 -9.74 -23.66 -4.57
C ALA A 130 -11.02 -23.26 -3.81
N ASN A 131 -11.75 -22.25 -4.30
CA ASN A 131 -13.01 -21.80 -3.72
C ASN A 131 -14.25 -22.57 -4.23
N SER A 132 -14.10 -23.40 -5.28
CA SER A 132 -15.21 -24.16 -5.86
C SER A 132 -15.59 -25.41 -5.06
N GLU A 133 -14.68 -25.93 -4.22
CA GLU A 133 -14.91 -27.11 -3.37
C GLU A 133 -15.71 -26.77 -2.09
N SER A 134 -15.93 -25.49 -1.79
CA SER A 134 -16.66 -25.02 -0.60
C SER A 134 -17.98 -24.28 -0.90
N ILE A 135 -18.46 -24.30 -2.16
CA ILE A 135 -19.75 -23.69 -2.49
C ILE A 135 -20.88 -24.63 -2.03
N VAL A 136 -21.28 -24.51 -0.77
CA VAL A 136 -22.66 -24.83 -0.39
C VAL A 136 -23.54 -23.88 -1.18
N GLN A 137 -24.21 -24.41 -2.22
CA GLN A 137 -25.18 -23.69 -3.03
C GLN A 137 -26.15 -22.92 -2.12
N PRO A 138 -26.15 -21.57 -2.10
CA PRO A 138 -27.20 -20.86 -1.42
C PRO A 138 -28.52 -21.16 -2.16
N PRO A 139 -29.59 -21.53 -1.45
CA PRO A 139 -30.87 -21.71 -2.10
C PRO A 139 -31.28 -20.35 -2.66
N TYR A 140 -31.72 -20.36 -3.92
CA TYR A 140 -32.29 -19.24 -4.70
C TYR A 140 -31.31 -18.34 -5.47
N ILE A 141 -30.97 -18.77 -6.69
CA ILE A 141 -30.76 -17.86 -7.83
C ILE A 141 -31.80 -18.21 -8.90
N SER A 142 -33.04 -17.72 -8.73
CA SER A 142 -34.08 -17.81 -9.76
C SER A 142 -34.37 -16.48 -10.46
N ASN A 143 -33.81 -15.35 -10.01
CA ASN A 143 -34.27 -14.03 -10.47
C ASN A 143 -33.24 -13.21 -11.25
N ARG A 144 -32.05 -13.74 -11.55
CA ARG A 144 -30.98 -12.99 -12.24
C ARG A 144 -31.05 -13.00 -13.76
N ILE A 145 -31.82 -13.91 -14.36
CA ILE A 145 -32.00 -13.98 -15.83
C ILE A 145 -32.95 -12.89 -16.34
N GLN A 146 -33.82 -12.33 -15.48
CA GLN A 146 -34.79 -11.32 -15.91
C GLN A 146 -34.13 -9.97 -16.27
N PHE A 147 -33.07 -9.57 -15.58
CA PHE A 147 -32.44 -8.25 -15.78
C PHE A 147 -31.71 -8.10 -17.12
N ILE A 148 -31.32 -9.22 -17.76
CA ILE A 148 -30.59 -9.21 -19.05
C ILE A 148 -31.56 -9.15 -20.24
N GLN A 149 -32.85 -9.43 -20.04
CA GLN A 149 -33.84 -9.44 -21.12
C GLN A 149 -34.52 -8.08 -21.35
N ASP A 150 -34.40 -7.12 -20.42
CA ASP A 150 -35.04 -5.80 -20.52
C ASP A 150 -34.24 -4.77 -21.35
N TYR A 151 -33.14 -5.18 -22.00
CA TYR A 151 -32.27 -4.31 -22.80
C TYR A 151 -32.02 -4.78 -24.25
N ASN A 152 -32.88 -5.65 -24.80
CA ASN A 152 -32.89 -5.97 -26.24
C ASN A 152 -34.25 -5.66 -26.87
#